data_AF-A0AA39TZ09-F1
#
_entry.id   AF-A0AA39TZ09-F1
#
_cell.length_a   1.000
_cell.length_b   1.000
_cell.length_c   1.000
_cell.angle_alpha   90.00
_cell.angle_beta   90.00
_cell.angle_gamma   90.00
#
_symmetry.space_group_name_H-M   'P 1'
#
loop_
_entity.id
_entity.type
_entity.pdbx_description
1 polymer ?
#
loop_
_entity_poly.entity_id
_entity_poly.type
_entity_poly.pdbx_seq_one_letter_code
_entity_poly.pdbx_strand_id
1 'polypeptide(L)'
;MRTSSRPVDMVFSIMGLFGVSLNVRQFKKNDRLKATIALSQEILCKGGRANWLGASLRLPPCRQLSSFPQLPQTSVDAIPRIPTEDGLRDVAEVIEHSNYNWWLNGLPTGKMDDEGYLLFAAKAIAFRPTRYRRDLISKAILASEDGLGRLLMKDVDLKVWEIVDDESRSGSWNTMCQNLDEALRNSVLHPRLPKNHEMAEQPFTSHSRVYAVSVGKTEQYTSSIPSLGLDLANKTLRAVVIEEHSPGKFHRASYFEIDDEFQSFVDAWPEREICIGGPTSPAIRDPGLGLGLAAYEPTHATPFMVEVMNIGYEPPNVTIEGSDGPTIYIGGSAQPRREERKSDYPKPTQHVS
;
A
#
# COMPACT_ATOMS: atom_id res chain seq x y z
N MET A 1 9.83 -6.31 -16.36
CA MET A 1 9.86 -6.76 -14.95
C MET A 1 11.07 -7.64 -14.84
N ARG A 2 11.85 -7.63 -13.75
CA ARG A 2 12.91 -8.66 -13.61
C ARG A 2 12.22 -9.99 -13.34
N THR A 3 12.28 -10.90 -14.31
CA THR A 3 11.90 -12.29 -14.08
C THR A 3 13.04 -12.97 -13.32
N SER A 4 12.68 -13.90 -12.44
CA SER A 4 13.66 -14.71 -11.72
C SER A 4 13.25 -16.17 -11.78
N SER A 5 14.24 -17.02 -12.02
CA SER A 5 14.07 -18.47 -11.93
C SER A 5 13.88 -18.95 -10.48
N ARG A 6 14.35 -18.16 -9.50
CA ARG A 6 14.23 -18.46 -8.07
C ARG A 6 13.39 -17.39 -7.39
N PRO A 7 12.26 -17.75 -6.76
CA PRO A 7 11.42 -16.81 -6.04
C PRO A 7 12.15 -15.94 -5.02
N VAL A 8 13.19 -16.49 -4.37
CA VAL A 8 14.00 -15.77 -3.37
C VAL A 8 14.83 -14.63 -3.97
N ASP A 9 15.31 -14.76 -5.21
CA ASP A 9 16.20 -13.77 -5.82
C ASP A 9 15.46 -12.44 -6.12
N MET A 10 14.12 -12.46 -6.21
CA MET A 10 13.33 -11.22 -6.26
C MET A 10 13.52 -10.37 -5.00
N VAL A 11 13.53 -11.01 -3.82
CA VAL A 11 13.76 -10.32 -2.55
C VAL A 11 15.18 -9.75 -2.53
N PHE A 12 16.15 -10.54 -2.98
CA PHE A 12 17.54 -10.08 -3.04
C PHE A 12 17.75 -8.91 -3.99
N SER A 13 16.99 -8.87 -5.09
CA SER A 13 17.11 -7.81 -6.09
C SER A 13 16.73 -6.41 -5.58
N ILE A 14 16.02 -6.32 -4.45
CA ILE A 14 15.52 -5.05 -3.90
C ILE A 14 16.24 -4.60 -2.63
N MET A 15 17.06 -5.44 -2.01
CA MET A 15 17.69 -5.13 -0.72
C MET A 15 18.49 -3.81 -0.75
N GLY A 16 19.21 -3.58 -1.86
CA GLY A 16 20.02 -2.38 -2.04
C GLY A 16 19.21 -1.08 -2.06
N LEU A 17 17.93 -1.13 -2.48
CA LEU A 17 17.06 0.04 -2.47
C LEU A 17 16.68 0.47 -1.05
N PHE A 18 16.71 -0.46 -0.10
CA PHE A 18 16.42 -0.22 1.30
C PHE A 18 17.70 -0.07 2.16
N GLY A 19 18.88 -0.05 1.55
CA GLY A 19 20.15 -0.07 2.30
C GLY A 19 20.33 -1.32 3.15
N VAL A 20 19.66 -2.42 2.79
CA VAL A 20 19.69 -3.70 3.48
C VAL A 20 20.60 -4.68 2.74
N SER A 21 21.22 -5.61 3.48
CA SER A 21 21.94 -6.75 2.93
C SER A 21 21.67 -7.97 3.78
N LEU A 22 21.08 -9.02 3.19
CA LEU A 22 20.84 -10.30 3.84
C LEU A 22 21.96 -11.30 3.52
N ASN A 23 22.21 -12.24 4.43
CA ASN A 23 23.09 -13.37 4.14
C ASN A 23 22.38 -14.39 3.24
N VAL A 24 22.57 -14.24 1.93
CA VAL A 24 21.92 -15.07 0.89
C VAL A 24 22.14 -16.58 1.06
N ARG A 25 23.22 -17.01 1.75
CA ARG A 25 23.53 -18.42 2.00
C ARG A 25 22.56 -19.10 2.97
N GLN A 26 21.77 -18.33 3.72
CA GLN A 26 20.80 -18.84 4.70
C GLN A 26 19.43 -19.22 4.09
N PHE A 27 19.24 -18.97 2.79
CA PHE A 27 17.96 -19.16 2.11
C PHE A 27 18.08 -20.16 0.95
N LYS A 28 17.08 -21.03 0.83
CA LYS A 28 16.91 -21.94 -0.30
C LYS A 28 16.19 -21.22 -1.44
N LYS A 29 16.24 -21.81 -2.65
CA LYS A 29 15.60 -21.27 -3.86
C LYS A 29 14.13 -20.87 -3.70
N ASN A 30 13.38 -21.57 -2.84
CA ASN A 30 11.95 -21.37 -2.61
C ASN A 30 11.63 -20.63 -1.30
N ASP A 31 12.64 -20.15 -0.57
CA ASP A 31 12.46 -19.50 0.75
C ASP A 31 12.05 -18.03 0.62
N ARG A 32 11.22 -17.70 -0.38
CA ARG A 32 10.80 -16.31 -0.63
C ARG A 32 10.14 -15.69 0.58
N LEU A 33 9.20 -16.40 1.20
CA LEU A 33 8.49 -15.94 2.39
C LEU A 33 9.47 -15.59 3.53
N LYS A 34 10.38 -16.51 3.84
CA LYS A 34 11.40 -16.33 4.88
C LYS A 34 12.34 -15.17 4.55
N ALA A 35 12.74 -15.02 3.29
CA ALA A 35 13.58 -13.91 2.86
C ALA A 35 12.83 -12.57 2.93
N THR A 36 11.53 -12.53 2.62
CA THR A 36 10.69 -11.33 2.78
C THR A 36 10.60 -10.92 4.26
N ILE A 37 10.37 -11.87 5.17
CA ILE A 37 10.37 -11.59 6.63
C ILE A 37 11.72 -11.03 7.06
N ALA A 38 12.83 -11.70 6.71
CA ALA A 38 14.17 -11.25 7.07
C ALA A 38 14.52 -9.87 6.50
N LEU A 39 14.12 -9.57 5.25
CA LEU A 39 14.28 -8.25 4.66
C LEU A 39 13.53 -7.20 5.47
N SER A 40 12.26 -7.45 5.79
CA SER A 40 11.43 -6.50 6.54
C SER A 40 11.88 -6.29 7.97
N GLN A 41 12.33 -7.35 8.65
CA GLN A 41 13.00 -7.25 9.95
C GLN A 41 14.21 -6.31 9.88
N GLU A 42 15.09 -6.51 8.90
CA GLU A 42 16.31 -5.70 8.75
C GLU A 42 16.01 -4.24 8.34
N ILE A 43 14.97 -3.99 7.53
CA ILE A 43 14.48 -2.64 7.24
C ILE A 43 14.07 -1.94 8.54
N LEU A 44 13.25 -2.59 9.37
CA LEU A 44 12.77 -2.02 10.63
C LEU A 44 13.89 -1.83 11.65
N CYS A 45 14.81 -2.80 11.77
CA CYS A 45 15.98 -2.71 12.65
C CYS A 45 16.89 -1.52 12.33
N LYS A 46 16.95 -1.11 11.07
CA LYS A 46 17.70 0.09 10.62
C LYS A 46 16.94 1.40 10.80
N GLY A 47 15.78 1.39 11.46
CA GLY A 47 14.93 2.57 11.64
C GLY A 47 14.07 2.89 10.42
N GLY A 48 13.97 1.98 9.45
CA GLY A 48 13.03 2.08 8.34
C GLY A 48 11.58 1.95 8.81
N ARG A 49 10.66 2.24 7.90
CA ARG A 49 9.19 2.17 8.13
C ARG A 49 8.59 1.00 7.39
N ALA A 50 7.41 0.55 7.83
CA ALA A 50 6.68 -0.54 7.20
C ALA A 50 5.97 -0.10 5.90
N ASN A 51 6.72 0.39 4.92
CA ASN A 51 6.19 0.97 3.68
C ASN A 51 5.25 0.04 2.90
N TRP A 52 5.51 -1.26 2.98
CA TRP A 52 4.68 -2.29 2.36
C TRP A 52 3.23 -2.32 2.88
N LEU A 53 2.97 -1.80 4.08
CA LEU A 53 1.63 -1.75 4.67
C LEU A 53 0.71 -0.79 3.89
N GLY A 54 1.26 0.28 3.32
CA GLY A 54 0.50 1.31 2.59
C GLY A 54 0.60 1.22 1.07
N ALA A 55 1.68 0.63 0.56
CA ALA A 55 2.03 0.64 -0.86
C ALA A 55 1.11 -0.18 -1.78
N SER A 56 0.23 -1.02 -1.25
CA SER A 56 -0.62 -1.88 -2.07
C SER A 56 -1.87 -2.31 -1.34
N LEU A 57 -2.60 -1.32 -0.83
CA LEU A 57 -3.88 -1.55 -0.17
C LEU A 57 -4.93 -2.16 -1.12
N ARG A 58 -4.87 -1.82 -2.42
CA ARG A 58 -5.75 -2.37 -3.48
C ARG A 58 -5.48 -3.83 -3.84
N LEU A 59 -4.27 -4.31 -3.57
CA LEU A 59 -3.94 -5.71 -3.83
C LEU A 59 -4.51 -6.58 -2.71
N PRO A 60 -5.01 -7.79 -2.99
CA PRO A 60 -5.41 -8.73 -1.96
C PRO A 60 -4.27 -8.97 -0.95
N PRO A 61 -4.54 -9.15 0.35
CA PRO A 61 -3.50 -9.44 1.33
C PRO A 61 -2.87 -10.82 1.10
N CYS A 62 -1.56 -10.94 1.35
CA CYS A 62 -0.90 -12.23 1.40
C CYS A 62 -1.41 -13.01 2.62
N ARG A 63 -2.01 -14.18 2.41
CA ARG A 63 -2.55 -15.01 3.51
C ARG A 63 -1.51 -15.44 4.56
N GLN A 64 -0.24 -15.49 4.18
CA GLN A 64 0.89 -15.83 5.07
C GLN A 64 1.50 -14.59 5.73
N LEU A 65 1.40 -13.41 5.10
CA LEU A 65 1.93 -12.14 5.62
C LEU A 65 0.87 -11.06 5.41
N SER A 66 -0.15 -11.01 6.26
CA SER A 66 -1.31 -10.17 5.96
C SER A 66 -1.03 -8.66 5.94
N SER A 67 0.13 -8.22 6.43
CA SER A 67 0.63 -6.85 6.27
C SER A 67 1.15 -6.54 4.87
N PHE A 68 1.33 -7.55 4.01
CA PHE A 68 1.81 -7.43 2.65
C PHE A 68 0.68 -7.70 1.66
N PRO A 69 0.77 -7.14 0.45
CA PRO A 69 -0.03 -7.63 -0.66
C PRO A 69 0.37 -9.04 -1.04
N GLN A 70 -0.52 -9.72 -1.75
CA GLN A 70 -0.30 -11.02 -2.33
C GLN A 70 0.96 -11.00 -3.22
N LEU A 71 1.86 -11.93 -2.95
CA LEU A 71 3.12 -12.03 -3.65
C LEU A 71 2.89 -12.60 -5.06
N PRO A 72 3.46 -12.01 -6.14
CA PRO A 72 3.24 -12.45 -7.52
C PRO A 72 3.86 -13.80 -7.78
N GLN A 73 3.25 -14.61 -8.64
CA GLN A 73 3.86 -15.83 -9.14
C GLN A 73 4.95 -15.47 -10.16
N THR A 74 6.13 -16.07 -10.01
CA THR A 74 7.24 -15.89 -10.95
C THR A 74 7.43 -17.07 -11.86
N SER A 75 7.65 -16.77 -13.12
CA SER A 75 8.24 -17.65 -14.11
C SER A 75 9.36 -16.90 -14.83
N VAL A 76 10.33 -17.63 -15.39
CA VAL A 76 11.42 -17.05 -16.19
C VAL A 76 10.86 -16.42 -17.48
N ASP A 77 9.84 -17.05 -18.04
CA ASP A 77 9.34 -16.77 -19.39
C ASP A 77 7.92 -16.16 -19.40
N ALA A 78 7.33 -15.91 -18.22
CA ALA A 78 5.99 -15.35 -18.13
C ALA A 78 5.98 -13.99 -17.42
N ILE A 79 5.07 -13.14 -17.87
CA ILE A 79 4.67 -11.92 -17.17
C ILE A 79 4.31 -12.31 -15.73
N PRO A 80 4.88 -11.64 -14.71
CA PRO A 80 4.50 -11.93 -13.34
C PRO A 80 3.04 -11.58 -13.09
N ARG A 81 2.31 -12.53 -12.51
CA ARG A 81 0.87 -12.42 -12.29
C ARG A 81 0.56 -12.56 -10.81
N ILE A 82 -0.51 -11.89 -10.36
CA ILE A 82 -1.07 -12.08 -9.03
C ILE A 82 -2.40 -12.83 -9.12
N PRO A 83 -2.65 -13.78 -8.22
CA PRO A 83 -3.99 -14.34 -8.07
C PRO A 83 -4.91 -13.29 -7.43
N THR A 84 -6.00 -12.97 -8.12
CA THR A 84 -7.11 -12.15 -7.63
C THR A 84 -8.40 -12.98 -7.64
N GLU A 85 -9.50 -12.40 -7.14
CA GLU A 85 -10.81 -13.06 -7.18
C GLU A 85 -11.28 -13.36 -8.62
N ASP A 86 -10.86 -12.54 -9.59
CA ASP A 86 -11.17 -12.71 -11.02
C ASP A 86 -10.17 -13.61 -11.76
N GLY A 87 -9.22 -14.25 -11.05
CA GLY A 87 -8.18 -15.10 -11.62
C GLY A 87 -6.79 -14.46 -11.63
N LEU A 88 -5.91 -14.94 -12.51
CA LEU A 88 -4.54 -14.43 -12.60
C LEU A 88 -4.51 -13.14 -13.41
N ARG A 89 -4.14 -12.02 -12.78
CA ARG A 89 -3.99 -10.71 -13.44
C ARG A 89 -2.52 -10.32 -13.59
N ASP A 90 -2.20 -9.56 -14.65
CA ASP A 90 -0.89 -8.94 -14.80
C ASP A 90 -0.67 -7.96 -13.64
N VAL A 91 0.47 -8.07 -13.00
CA VAL A 91 0.89 -7.11 -11.99
C VAL A 91 0.88 -5.68 -12.52
N ALA A 92 1.38 -5.44 -13.73
CA ALA A 92 1.47 -4.11 -14.32
C ALA A 92 0.08 -3.49 -14.47
N GLU A 93 -0.88 -4.25 -15.01
CA GLU A 93 -2.28 -3.81 -15.13
C GLU A 93 -2.87 -3.39 -13.77
N VAL A 94 -2.56 -4.13 -12.72
CA VAL A 94 -3.13 -3.86 -11.39
C VAL A 94 -2.49 -2.62 -10.74
N ILE A 95 -1.23 -2.31 -11.05
CA ILE A 95 -0.52 -1.14 -10.51
C ILE A 95 -0.65 0.10 -11.40
N GLU A 96 -0.75 -0.02 -12.72
CA GLU A 96 -0.87 1.13 -13.65
C GLU A 96 -2.11 1.99 -13.39
N HIS A 97 -3.16 1.44 -12.74
CA HIS A 97 -4.31 2.20 -12.26
C HIS A 97 -4.02 3.08 -11.02
N SER A 98 -2.81 3.03 -10.47
CA SER A 98 -2.34 3.88 -9.38
C SER A 98 -1.39 4.92 -9.95
N ASN A 99 -1.92 6.10 -10.28
CA ASN A 99 -1.13 7.26 -10.72
C ASN A 99 0.07 7.48 -9.79
N TYR A 100 1.29 7.16 -10.22
CA TYR A 100 2.51 7.02 -9.41
C TYR A 100 3.09 8.30 -8.79
N ASN A 101 2.33 9.39 -8.75
CA ASN A 101 2.82 10.66 -8.27
C ASN A 101 2.57 10.85 -6.78
N TRP A 102 2.49 9.80 -5.96
CA TRP A 102 2.26 9.95 -4.51
C TRP A 102 3.17 9.07 -3.68
N TRP A 103 3.43 9.51 -2.45
CA TRP A 103 4.04 8.71 -1.39
C TRP A 103 3.14 8.69 -0.15
N LEU A 104 3.40 7.78 0.77
CA LEU A 104 2.69 7.71 2.04
C LEU A 104 3.57 8.25 3.17
N ASN A 105 3.11 9.32 3.82
CA ASN A 105 3.72 9.87 5.03
C ASN A 105 3.08 9.26 6.29
N GLY A 106 3.80 9.25 7.40
CA GLY A 106 3.29 8.76 8.69
C GLY A 106 3.16 7.24 8.82
N LEU A 107 3.79 6.49 7.92
CA LEU A 107 3.84 5.03 8.00
C LEU A 107 4.44 4.54 9.33
N PRO A 108 3.88 3.48 9.94
CA PRO A 108 4.33 3.02 11.24
C PRO A 108 5.74 2.43 11.19
N THR A 109 6.46 2.63 12.29
CA THR A 109 7.64 1.82 12.65
C THR A 109 7.19 0.68 13.55
N GLY A 110 8.05 -0.31 13.77
CA GLY A 110 7.67 -1.45 14.59
C GLY A 110 8.72 -2.55 14.60
N LYS A 111 8.29 -3.75 14.98
CA LYS A 111 9.11 -4.95 14.98
C LYS A 111 8.36 -6.06 14.27
N MET A 112 9.08 -6.90 13.53
CA MET A 112 8.51 -8.08 12.89
C MET A 112 9.09 -9.33 13.55
N ASP A 113 8.23 -10.25 13.98
CA ASP A 113 8.67 -11.53 14.52
C ASP A 113 9.08 -12.51 13.40
N ASP A 114 9.61 -13.68 13.79
CA ASP A 114 10.07 -14.70 12.86
C ASP A 114 8.92 -15.43 12.13
N GLU A 115 7.68 -15.25 12.59
CA GLU A 115 6.46 -15.75 11.94
C GLU A 115 5.90 -14.74 10.91
N GLY A 116 6.44 -13.53 10.86
CA GLY A 116 6.02 -12.46 9.95
C GLY A 116 4.90 -11.58 10.49
N TYR A 117 4.62 -11.61 11.80
CA TYR A 117 3.73 -10.64 12.43
C TYR A 117 4.46 -9.33 12.68
N LEU A 118 3.86 -8.24 12.22
CA LEU A 118 4.31 -6.88 12.46
C LEU A 118 3.61 -6.33 13.71
N LEU A 119 4.39 -6.03 14.75
CA LEU A 119 3.97 -5.34 15.96
C LEU A 119 4.32 -3.85 15.86
N PHE A 120 3.32 -2.98 16.02
CA PHE A 120 3.49 -1.53 15.96
C PHE A 120 2.43 -0.80 16.78
N ALA A 121 2.71 0.45 17.15
CA ALA A 121 1.72 1.35 17.75
C ALA A 121 1.11 2.24 16.68
N ALA A 122 -0.21 2.41 16.69
CA ALA A 122 -0.92 3.28 15.77
C ALA A 122 -2.27 3.73 16.31
N LYS A 123 -2.80 4.79 15.70
CA LYS A 123 -4.16 5.29 15.93
C LYS A 123 -5.17 4.26 15.40
N ALA A 124 -6.04 3.75 16.27
CA ALA A 124 -6.96 2.69 15.91
C ALA A 124 -8.29 2.75 16.66
N ILE A 125 -9.37 2.43 15.96
CA ILE A 125 -10.73 2.47 16.50
C ILE A 125 -11.50 1.18 16.20
N ALA A 126 -12.33 0.75 17.14
CA ALA A 126 -13.07 -0.51 17.06
C ALA A 126 -14.30 -0.38 16.16
N PHE A 127 -14.54 -1.40 15.34
CA PHE A 127 -15.69 -1.50 14.45
C PHE A 127 -16.51 -2.75 14.71
N ARG A 128 -17.76 -2.68 14.26
CA ARG A 128 -18.58 -3.86 13.97
C ARG A 128 -19.11 -3.81 12.54
N PRO A 129 -19.19 -4.95 11.85
CA PRO A 129 -19.83 -5.01 10.55
C PRO A 129 -21.31 -4.63 10.66
N THR A 130 -21.81 -3.90 9.68
CA THR A 130 -23.23 -3.52 9.61
C THR A 130 -23.94 -4.22 8.46
N ARG A 131 -25.25 -3.98 8.38
CA ARG A 131 -26.11 -4.47 7.29
C ARG A 131 -26.52 -3.38 6.31
N TYR A 132 -25.97 -2.17 6.47
CA TYR A 132 -26.33 -1.06 5.59
C TYR A 132 -26.03 -1.42 4.14
N ARG A 133 -26.97 -1.09 3.24
CA ARG A 133 -26.80 -1.37 1.81
C ARG A 133 -25.78 -0.43 1.18
N ARG A 134 -25.06 -0.97 0.19
CA ARG A 134 -23.93 -0.35 -0.53
C ARG A 134 -24.29 0.94 -1.27
N ASP A 135 -25.56 1.14 -1.62
CA ASP A 135 -26.07 2.25 -2.43
C ASP A 135 -26.32 3.54 -1.64
N LEU A 136 -26.37 3.46 -0.31
CA LEU A 136 -26.77 4.59 0.54
C LEU A 136 -25.61 5.51 0.93
N ILE A 137 -24.37 5.12 0.65
CA ILE A 137 -23.19 5.81 1.17
C ILE A 137 -22.28 6.20 0.00
N SER A 138 -22.32 7.46 -0.41
CA SER A 138 -21.46 7.97 -1.48
C SER A 138 -20.03 8.26 -1.01
N LYS A 139 -19.83 8.59 0.28
CA LYS A 139 -18.52 8.98 0.86
C LYS A 139 -18.02 8.01 1.95
N ALA A 140 -16.76 8.13 2.36
CA ALA A 140 -16.11 7.17 3.26
C ALA A 140 -16.63 7.19 4.72
N ILE A 141 -17.16 8.31 5.20
CA ILE A 141 -17.65 8.47 6.58
C ILE A 141 -19.03 9.15 6.56
N LEU A 142 -19.97 8.65 7.36
CA LEU A 142 -21.28 9.24 7.59
C LEU A 142 -21.65 9.20 9.07
N ALA A 143 -22.30 10.26 9.56
CA ALA A 143 -23.10 10.18 10.78
C ALA A 143 -24.49 9.62 10.42
N SER A 144 -24.96 8.63 11.16
CA SER A 144 -26.31 8.07 11.00
C SER A 144 -27.35 9.07 11.52
N GLU A 145 -28.37 9.37 10.72
CA GLU A 145 -29.49 10.25 11.10
C GLU A 145 -30.66 9.49 11.76
N ASP A 146 -30.48 8.21 12.09
CA ASP A 146 -31.49 7.38 12.78
C ASP A 146 -31.84 7.85 14.21
N GLY A 147 -31.26 8.96 14.67
CA GLY A 147 -31.44 9.51 16.02
C GLY A 147 -30.66 8.76 17.10
N LEU A 148 -29.94 7.69 16.75
CA LEU A 148 -29.09 6.91 17.67
C LEU A 148 -27.65 7.44 17.72
N GLY A 149 -27.28 8.39 16.85
CA GLY A 149 -25.95 8.99 16.84
C GLY A 149 -24.84 8.02 16.42
N ARG A 150 -25.18 6.98 15.65
CA ARG A 150 -24.21 5.98 15.19
C ARG A 150 -23.29 6.58 14.14
N LEU A 151 -22.01 6.25 14.20
CA LEU A 151 -21.04 6.64 13.18
C LEU A 151 -20.77 5.46 12.26
N LEU A 152 -20.80 5.70 10.95
CA LEU A 152 -20.64 4.69 9.93
C LEU A 152 -19.45 5.04 9.03
N MET A 153 -18.70 4.03 8.63
CA MET A 153 -17.62 4.15 7.66
C MET A 153 -17.78 3.13 6.55
N LYS A 154 -17.50 3.51 5.31
CA LYS A 154 -17.55 2.64 4.15
C LYS A 154 -16.13 2.38 3.65
N ASP A 155 -15.75 1.11 3.60
CA ASP A 155 -14.45 0.71 3.06
C ASP A 155 -14.46 0.70 1.53
N VAL A 156 -13.32 0.39 0.91
CA VAL A 156 -13.21 0.36 -0.55
C VAL A 156 -13.97 -0.80 -1.21
N ASP A 157 -14.32 -1.84 -0.46
CA ASP A 157 -15.18 -2.95 -0.89
C ASP A 157 -16.67 -2.61 -0.76
N LEU A 158 -16.98 -1.36 -0.41
CA LEU A 158 -18.33 -0.86 -0.14
C LEU A 158 -19.00 -1.53 1.07
N LYS A 159 -18.24 -2.19 1.94
CA LYS A 159 -18.77 -2.70 3.22
C LYS A 159 -18.90 -1.54 4.18
N VAL A 160 -20.02 -1.53 4.90
CA VAL A 160 -20.32 -0.49 5.88
C VAL A 160 -20.04 -1.02 7.28
N TRP A 161 -19.22 -0.26 8.00
CA TRP A 161 -18.75 -0.53 9.35
C TRP A 161 -19.36 0.49 10.29
N GLU A 162 -19.77 0.06 11.46
CA GLU A 162 -20.22 0.96 12.53
C GLU A 162 -19.08 1.12 13.52
N ILE A 163 -18.81 2.37 13.88
CA ILE A 163 -17.86 2.72 14.91
C ILE A 163 -18.47 2.40 16.26
N VAL A 164 -17.77 1.57 17.03
CA VAL A 164 -18.20 1.16 18.36
C VAL A 164 -17.31 1.83 19.38
N ASP A 165 -17.93 2.40 20.41
CA ASP A 165 -17.21 2.79 21.62
C ASP A 165 -16.75 1.50 22.31
N ASP A 166 -15.46 1.21 22.17
CA ASP A 166 -14.82 0.18 22.98
C ASP A 166 -14.80 0.75 24.41
N GLU A 167 -15.28 0.00 25.42
CA GLU A 167 -15.60 0.40 26.81
C GLU A 167 -14.46 1.14 27.57
N SER A 168 -13.33 1.34 26.92
CA SER A 168 -12.06 1.86 27.37
C SER A 168 -11.85 3.37 27.18
N ARG A 169 -12.88 4.26 27.14
CA ARG A 169 -12.90 5.65 27.73
C ARG A 169 -13.90 6.61 27.05
N SER A 170 -14.89 7.07 27.82
CA SER A 170 -15.91 8.07 27.43
C SER A 170 -15.39 9.46 27.01
N GLY A 171 -14.13 9.80 27.33
CA GLY A 171 -13.56 11.11 26.98
C GLY A 171 -13.18 11.23 25.50
N SER A 172 -12.61 10.18 24.91
CA SER A 172 -12.15 10.19 23.50
C SER A 172 -13.34 10.18 22.54
N TRP A 173 -14.40 9.45 22.88
CA TRP A 173 -15.62 9.37 22.06
C TRP A 173 -16.27 10.75 21.84
N ASN A 174 -16.43 11.55 22.90
CA ASN A 174 -17.03 12.86 22.79
C ASN A 174 -16.23 13.83 21.91
N THR A 175 -14.90 13.87 22.09
CA THR A 175 -14.02 14.67 21.24
C THR A 175 -14.09 14.20 19.78
N MET A 176 -14.12 12.89 19.56
CA MET A 176 -14.21 12.33 18.23
C MET A 176 -15.54 12.69 17.53
N CYS A 177 -16.68 12.57 18.23
CA CYS A 177 -17.98 13.01 17.71
C CYS A 177 -18.00 14.50 17.39
N GLN A 178 -17.42 15.34 18.25
CA GLN A 178 -17.31 16.79 18.01
C GLN A 178 -16.46 17.12 16.77
N ASN A 179 -15.29 16.48 16.66
CA ASN A 179 -14.39 16.66 15.50
C ASN A 179 -15.06 16.19 14.21
N LEU A 180 -15.83 15.10 14.27
CA LEU A 180 -16.58 14.60 13.13
C LEU A 180 -17.70 15.58 12.73
N ASP A 181 -18.48 16.09 13.68
CA ASP A 181 -19.53 17.08 13.42
C ASP A 181 -18.96 18.37 12.84
N GLU A 182 -17.76 18.77 13.26
CA GLU A 182 -17.04 19.89 12.66
C GLU A 182 -16.59 19.59 11.22
N ALA A 183 -15.95 18.45 10.98
CA ALA A 183 -15.54 18.02 9.64
C ALA A 183 -16.74 17.92 8.67
N LEU A 184 -17.85 17.34 9.11
CA LEU A 184 -19.09 17.22 8.33
C LEU A 184 -19.72 18.58 8.03
N ARG A 185 -19.67 19.54 8.96
CA ARG A 185 -20.18 20.91 8.75
C ARG A 185 -19.35 21.70 7.73
N ASN A 186 -18.03 21.50 7.73
CA ASN A 186 -17.12 22.20 6.84
C ASN A 186 -17.12 21.63 5.42
N SER A 187 -17.59 20.39 5.26
CA SER A 187 -17.61 19.73 3.96
C SER A 187 -18.89 20.03 3.18
N VAL A 188 -18.73 20.63 2.01
CA VAL A 188 -19.80 21.19 1.16
C VAL A 188 -20.69 20.12 0.52
N LEU A 189 -20.39 18.82 0.69
CA LEU A 189 -20.91 17.74 -0.17
C LEU A 189 -21.46 16.49 0.56
N HIS A 190 -21.90 16.56 1.82
CA HIS A 190 -22.40 15.34 2.50
C HIS A 190 -23.92 15.18 2.42
N PRO A 191 -24.42 14.18 1.66
CA PRO A 191 -25.82 13.78 1.73
C PRO A 191 -26.10 13.14 3.09
N ARG A 192 -27.25 13.50 3.65
CA ARG A 192 -27.79 12.93 4.90
C ARG A 192 -28.57 11.65 4.60
N LEU A 193 -28.42 10.63 5.43
CA LEU A 193 -29.14 9.35 5.26
C LEU A 193 -30.65 9.53 5.50
N PRO A 194 -31.54 8.91 4.70
CA PRO A 194 -32.98 8.99 4.92
C PRO A 194 -33.41 8.31 6.23
N LYS A 195 -34.31 8.95 6.99
CA LYS A 195 -34.74 8.56 8.36
C LYS A 195 -35.48 7.21 8.51
N ASN A 196 -35.90 6.55 7.43
CA ASN A 196 -36.95 5.51 7.50
C ASN A 196 -36.54 4.11 7.01
N HIS A 197 -35.26 3.73 7.10
CA HIS A 197 -34.86 2.36 6.72
C HIS A 197 -34.88 1.41 7.91
N GLU A 198 -35.89 0.53 7.94
CA GLU A 198 -35.99 -0.59 8.89
C GLU A 198 -34.76 -1.51 8.76
N MET A 199 -34.11 -1.74 9.89
CA MET A 199 -32.94 -2.62 10.00
C MET A 199 -33.38 -4.00 10.46
N ALA A 200 -33.15 -5.02 9.65
CA ALA A 200 -33.26 -6.40 10.12
C ALA A 200 -32.04 -6.70 11.00
N GLU A 201 -32.22 -7.11 12.24
CA GLU A 201 -31.15 -7.68 13.08
C GLU A 201 -31.01 -9.19 12.80
N GLN A 202 -29.79 -9.72 12.70
CA GLN A 202 -29.52 -11.12 13.03
C GLN A 202 -28.27 -11.13 13.89
N PRO A 203 -28.19 -12.07 14.84
CA PRO A 203 -27.05 -12.18 15.73
C PRO A 203 -25.76 -12.40 14.94
N PHE A 204 -24.80 -11.48 15.08
CA PHE A 204 -23.42 -11.74 14.71
C PHE A 204 -22.84 -12.71 15.75
N THR A 205 -22.44 -13.90 15.30
CA THR A 205 -21.93 -14.96 16.19
C THR A 205 -20.42 -14.92 16.37
N SER A 206 -19.73 -13.83 16.01
CA SER A 206 -18.28 -13.76 16.09
C SER A 206 -17.82 -12.71 17.09
N HIS A 207 -17.16 -13.17 18.15
CA HIS A 207 -16.43 -12.34 19.12
C HIS A 207 -15.11 -11.77 18.54
N SER A 208 -14.91 -11.85 17.22
CA SER A 208 -13.70 -11.33 16.59
C SER A 208 -13.71 -9.80 16.66
N ARG A 209 -12.66 -9.24 17.27
CA ARG A 209 -12.46 -7.80 17.32
C ARG A 209 -12.03 -7.30 15.96
N VAL A 210 -12.64 -6.20 15.52
CA VAL A 210 -12.32 -5.54 14.25
C VAL A 210 -11.88 -4.10 14.55
N TYR A 211 -10.83 -3.64 13.87
CA TYR A 211 -10.35 -2.27 14.01
C TYR A 211 -10.11 -1.62 12.64
N ALA A 212 -10.35 -0.32 12.54
CA ALA A 212 -9.61 0.53 11.61
C ALA A 212 -8.31 0.98 12.28
N VAL A 213 -7.20 0.87 11.55
CA VAL A 213 -5.88 1.35 12.00
C VAL A 213 -5.34 2.34 10.98
N SER A 214 -5.07 3.57 11.42
CA SER A 214 -4.43 4.58 10.58
C SER A 214 -3.00 4.15 10.25
N VAL A 215 -2.65 4.18 8.97
CA VAL A 215 -1.32 3.76 8.46
C VAL A 215 -0.57 4.87 7.74
N GLY A 216 -1.17 6.06 7.65
CA GLY A 216 -0.50 7.23 7.10
C GLY A 216 -1.41 8.10 6.23
N LYS A 217 -0.79 9.06 5.55
CA LYS A 217 -1.43 10.04 4.69
C LYS A 217 -0.75 10.06 3.33
N THR A 218 -1.54 9.99 2.26
CA THR A 218 -1.00 10.12 0.91
C THR A 218 -0.64 11.57 0.63
N GLU A 219 0.55 11.78 0.11
CA GLU A 219 1.05 13.07 -0.34
C GLU A 219 1.40 12.93 -1.82
N GLN A 220 0.80 13.79 -2.65
CA GLN A 220 1.10 13.80 -4.07
C GLN A 220 2.31 14.71 -4.33
N TYR A 221 3.20 14.29 -5.22
CA TYR A 221 4.20 15.14 -5.85
C TYR A 221 3.45 16.29 -6.50
N THR A 222 3.58 17.48 -5.95
CA THR A 222 3.17 18.69 -6.63
C THR A 222 4.12 18.83 -7.81
N SER A 223 3.72 18.30 -8.97
CA SER A 223 4.44 18.62 -10.20
C SER A 223 4.46 20.14 -10.28
N SER A 224 5.64 20.72 -10.36
CA SER A 224 5.92 22.16 -10.40
C SER A 224 5.41 22.84 -11.67
N ILE A 225 4.26 22.39 -12.20
CA ILE A 225 3.48 23.01 -13.25
C ILE A 225 2.32 23.73 -12.55
N PRO A 226 2.47 25.02 -12.16
CA PRO A 226 1.47 25.76 -11.40
C PRO A 226 0.27 26.18 -12.28
N SER A 227 0.27 25.82 -13.56
CA SER A 227 -0.53 26.50 -14.60
C SER A 227 -1.91 25.91 -14.87
N LEU A 228 -2.31 24.81 -14.25
CA LEU A 228 -3.66 24.27 -14.43
C LEU A 228 -4.61 24.47 -13.25
N GLY A 229 -4.13 24.90 -12.06
CA GLY A 229 -5.01 25.23 -10.92
C GLY A 229 -5.98 24.11 -10.49
N LEU A 230 -5.81 22.91 -11.04
CA LEU A 230 -6.56 21.73 -10.70
C LEU A 230 -5.86 21.13 -9.49
N ASP A 231 -6.28 21.57 -8.32
CA ASP A 231 -5.93 21.02 -7.01
C ASP A 231 -6.51 19.59 -6.89
N LEU A 232 -6.05 18.69 -7.75
CA LEU A 232 -6.41 17.28 -7.78
C LEU A 232 -5.58 16.47 -6.79
N ALA A 233 -4.76 17.14 -5.97
CA ALA A 233 -4.02 16.54 -4.87
C ALA A 233 -4.98 16.24 -3.72
N ASN A 234 -5.87 15.27 -3.95
CA ASN A 234 -6.69 14.69 -2.89
C ASN A 234 -5.75 13.94 -1.94
N LYS A 235 -5.22 14.68 -0.96
CA LYS A 235 -4.57 14.09 0.21
C LYS A 235 -5.62 13.22 0.87
N THR A 236 -5.34 11.93 0.91
CA THR A 236 -6.23 10.95 1.55
C THR A 236 -5.48 10.26 2.66
N LEU A 237 -6.07 10.29 3.85
CA LEU A 237 -5.65 9.46 4.96
C LEU A 237 -5.97 8.01 4.62
N ARG A 238 -5.10 7.10 5.07
CA ARG A 238 -5.20 5.67 4.82
C ARG A 238 -5.35 4.95 6.13
N ALA A 239 -6.39 4.13 6.22
CA ALA A 239 -6.58 3.23 7.35
C ALA A 239 -6.82 1.80 6.85
N VAL A 240 -6.27 0.79 7.52
CA VAL A 240 -6.52 -0.62 7.21
C VAL A 240 -7.60 -1.17 8.13
N VAL A 241 -8.53 -1.96 7.58
CA VAL A 241 -9.44 -2.79 8.39
C VAL A 241 -8.69 -4.06 8.74
N ILE A 242 -8.64 -4.37 10.04
CA ILE A 242 -8.03 -5.60 10.53
C ILE A 242 -9.02 -6.39 11.38
N GLU A 243 -9.00 -7.71 11.23
CA GLU A 243 -9.87 -8.66 11.93
C GLU A 243 -9.04 -9.64 12.75
N GLU A 244 -9.44 -9.86 14.00
CA GLU A 244 -8.77 -10.76 14.92
C GLU A 244 -9.02 -12.22 14.51
N HIS A 245 -7.95 -12.97 14.26
CA HIS A 245 -8.02 -14.40 13.92
C HIS A 245 -7.43 -15.31 15.02
N SER A 246 -6.77 -14.71 16.01
CA SER A 246 -6.25 -15.36 17.23
C SER A 246 -6.09 -14.27 18.29
N PRO A 247 -6.16 -14.57 19.60
CA PRO A 247 -6.04 -13.54 20.65
C PRO A 247 -4.85 -12.59 20.44
N GLY A 248 -5.15 -11.31 20.21
CA GLY A 248 -4.18 -10.24 19.97
C GLY A 248 -3.50 -10.26 18.61
N LYS A 249 -3.85 -11.19 17.71
CA LYS A 249 -3.28 -11.34 16.36
C LYS A 249 -4.33 -11.07 15.30
N PHE A 250 -4.00 -10.16 14.40
CA PHE A 250 -4.92 -9.63 13.40
C PHE A 250 -4.43 -9.88 11.98
N HIS A 251 -5.37 -9.88 11.05
CA HIS A 251 -5.09 -9.91 9.62
C HIS A 251 -5.84 -8.77 8.93
N ARG A 252 -5.29 -8.27 7.83
CA ARG A 252 -5.90 -7.24 6.99
C ARG A 252 -7.10 -7.84 6.25
N ALA A 253 -8.25 -7.22 6.42
CA ALA A 253 -9.49 -7.60 5.73
C ALA A 253 -9.85 -6.62 4.59
N SER A 254 -9.59 -5.33 4.79
CA SER A 254 -9.94 -4.25 3.84
C SER A 254 -9.16 -2.96 4.18
N TYR A 255 -9.54 -1.82 3.61
CA TYR A 255 -8.98 -0.50 3.93
C TYR A 255 -9.93 0.65 3.59
N PHE A 256 -9.64 1.84 4.13
CA PHE A 256 -10.33 3.09 3.85
C PHE A 256 -9.43 4.09 3.12
N GLU A 257 -10.04 4.88 2.25
CA GLU A 257 -9.52 6.17 1.80
C GLU A 257 -10.37 7.23 2.48
N ILE A 258 -9.77 8.04 3.35
CA ILE A 258 -10.48 9.03 4.16
C ILE A 258 -10.01 10.41 3.71
N ASP A 259 -10.95 11.31 3.45
CA ASP A 259 -10.64 12.68 3.03
C ASP A 259 -9.87 13.43 4.13
N ASP A 260 -8.96 14.33 3.72
CA ASP A 260 -8.10 15.07 4.67
C ASP A 260 -8.89 15.96 5.65
N GLU A 261 -10.12 16.32 5.31
CA GLU A 261 -11.04 17.06 6.19
C GLU A 261 -11.33 16.31 7.50
N PHE A 262 -11.14 14.99 7.53
CA PHE A 262 -11.32 14.14 8.71
C PHE A 262 -10.01 13.88 9.49
N GLN A 263 -8.93 14.61 9.23
CA GLN A 263 -7.66 14.44 9.96
C GLN A 263 -7.85 14.59 11.47
N SER A 264 -8.55 15.63 11.92
CA SER A 264 -8.82 15.85 13.36
C SER A 264 -9.63 14.71 13.99
N PHE A 265 -10.51 14.08 13.22
CA PHE A 265 -11.27 12.91 13.64
C PHE A 265 -10.36 11.68 13.80
N VAL A 266 -9.47 11.41 12.84
CA VAL A 266 -8.50 10.31 12.90
C VAL A 266 -7.46 10.53 14.02
N ASP A 267 -7.02 11.77 14.23
CA ASP A 267 -6.05 12.12 15.29
C ASP A 267 -6.62 11.89 16.69
N ALA A 268 -7.94 12.01 16.85
CA ALA A 268 -8.65 11.75 18.09
C ALA A 268 -8.80 10.25 18.42
N TRP A 269 -8.50 9.35 17.46
CA TRP A 269 -8.51 7.92 17.74
C TRP A 269 -7.50 7.57 18.84
N PRO A 270 -7.77 6.56 19.68
CA PRO A 270 -6.82 6.11 20.68
C PRO A 270 -5.62 5.45 20.01
N GLU A 271 -4.45 5.59 20.64
CA GLU A 271 -3.26 4.83 20.25
C GLU A 271 -3.34 3.42 20.81
N ARG A 272 -3.06 2.42 19.98
CA ARG A 272 -3.13 1.00 20.32
C ARG A 272 -1.90 0.27 19.79
N GLU A 273 -1.50 -0.77 20.52
CA GLU A 273 -0.53 -1.75 20.02
C GLU A 273 -1.27 -2.77 19.14
N ILE A 274 -0.79 -2.92 17.91
CA ILE A 274 -1.39 -3.75 16.87
C ILE A 274 -0.37 -4.79 16.41
N CYS A 275 -0.82 -6.04 16.29
CA CYS A 275 -0.01 -7.16 15.81
C CYS A 275 -0.69 -7.77 14.56
N ILE A 276 -0.15 -7.49 13.38
CA ILE A 276 -0.74 -7.89 12.10
C ILE A 276 0.12 -8.93 11.37
N GLY A 277 -0.48 -10.05 10.97
CA GLY A 277 0.20 -11.15 10.28
C GLY A 277 -0.78 -12.08 9.59
N GLY A 278 -0.27 -13.09 8.89
CA GLY A 278 -1.11 -14.04 8.15
C GLY A 278 -1.81 -15.05 9.06
N PRO A 279 -3.12 -15.30 8.90
CA PRO A 279 -3.84 -16.33 9.67
C PRO A 279 -3.39 -17.75 9.26
N THR A 280 -2.77 -17.88 8.09
CA THR A 280 -2.22 -19.15 7.61
C THR A 280 -0.81 -19.32 8.12
N SER A 281 -0.60 -20.27 9.04
CA SER A 281 0.75 -20.64 9.46
C SER A 281 1.58 -21.07 8.24
N PRO A 282 2.85 -20.63 8.13
CA PRO A 282 3.75 -21.06 7.05
C PRO A 282 3.98 -22.58 6.98
N ALA A 283 3.55 -23.33 8.02
CA ALA A 283 3.60 -24.79 8.05
C ALA A 283 2.60 -25.48 7.10
N ILE A 284 1.57 -24.79 6.62
CA ILE A 284 0.63 -25.36 5.63
C ILE A 284 1.28 -25.25 4.25
N ARG A 285 1.91 -26.34 3.81
CA ARG A 285 2.51 -26.47 2.47
C ARG A 285 1.43 -26.28 1.41
N ASP A 286 1.58 -25.26 0.58
CA ASP A 286 0.75 -25.03 -0.60
C ASP A 286 1.02 -26.14 -1.65
N PRO A 287 0.09 -27.06 -1.93
CA PRO A 287 0.31 -28.16 -2.83
C PRO A 287 0.04 -27.71 -4.28
N GLY A 288 1.04 -27.09 -4.91
CA GLY A 288 1.17 -27.09 -6.37
C GLY A 288 0.20 -26.20 -7.17
N LEU A 289 0.61 -24.96 -7.40
CA LEU A 289 0.21 -24.17 -8.57
C LEU A 289 0.97 -24.68 -9.80
N GLY A 290 0.46 -25.75 -10.41
CA GLY A 290 0.95 -26.29 -11.67
C GLY A 290 -0.14 -26.23 -12.74
N LEU A 291 -0.23 -25.13 -13.48
CA LEU A 291 -0.95 -25.09 -14.75
C LEU A 291 -0.13 -24.30 -15.77
N GLY A 292 0.24 -25.00 -16.86
CA GLY A 292 1.08 -24.48 -17.94
C GLY A 292 0.33 -23.51 -18.84
N LEU A 293 1.02 -22.45 -19.27
CA LEU A 293 0.53 -21.54 -20.30
C LEU A 293 1.68 -21.12 -21.23
N ALA A 294 1.32 -21.00 -22.51
CA ALA A 294 2.18 -20.75 -23.66
C ALA A 294 2.74 -19.31 -23.70
N ALA A 295 3.87 -19.18 -24.39
CA ALA A 295 4.73 -18.00 -24.44
C ALA A 295 4.06 -16.77 -25.09
N TYR A 296 4.21 -15.63 -24.44
CA TYR A 296 3.93 -14.29 -24.95
C TYR A 296 5.07 -13.38 -24.48
N GLU A 297 5.68 -12.61 -25.39
CA GLU A 297 6.80 -11.72 -25.06
C GLU A 297 6.35 -10.33 -24.61
N PRO A 298 6.92 -9.78 -23.52
CA PRO A 298 6.78 -8.35 -23.21
C PRO A 298 8.13 -7.64 -23.05
N THR A 299 8.15 -6.38 -23.50
CA THR A 299 9.26 -5.43 -23.33
C THR A 299 9.10 -4.59 -22.06
N HIS A 300 10.24 -4.30 -21.42
CA HIS A 300 10.51 -3.36 -20.32
C HIS A 300 9.46 -3.22 -19.19
N ALA A 301 9.82 -3.65 -17.96
CA ALA A 301 9.02 -3.30 -16.77
C ALA A 301 9.89 -3.20 -15.51
N THR A 302 9.44 -2.34 -14.59
CA THR A 302 9.90 -2.12 -13.22
C THR A 302 9.61 -3.34 -12.32
N PRO A 303 10.27 -3.50 -11.16
CA PRO A 303 10.07 -4.67 -10.31
C PRO A 303 8.90 -4.47 -9.34
N PHE A 304 7.92 -5.38 -9.33
CA PHE A 304 6.76 -5.37 -8.42
C PHE A 304 7.11 -5.12 -6.95
N MET A 305 8.07 -5.90 -6.42
CA MET A 305 8.48 -5.77 -5.01
C MET A 305 9.13 -4.43 -4.74
N VAL A 306 9.74 -3.79 -5.75
CA VAL A 306 10.20 -2.42 -5.62
C VAL A 306 9.00 -1.50 -5.52
N GLU A 307 8.01 -1.59 -6.40
CA GLU A 307 6.82 -0.73 -6.31
C GLU A 307 6.10 -0.90 -4.97
N VAL A 308 5.86 -2.14 -4.53
CA VAL A 308 5.24 -2.45 -3.23
C VAL A 308 6.06 -1.97 -2.03
N MET A 309 7.39 -1.85 -2.11
CA MET A 309 8.17 -1.43 -0.95
C MET A 309 8.68 0.02 -1.07
N ASN A 310 8.66 0.61 -2.26
CA ASN A 310 9.27 1.90 -2.59
C ASN A 310 8.26 3.07 -2.65
N ILE A 311 6.96 2.82 -2.51
CA ILE A 311 5.92 3.89 -2.42
C ILE A 311 6.13 4.82 -1.20
N GLY A 312 7.04 4.49 -0.28
CA GLY A 312 7.41 5.34 0.86
C GLY A 312 8.79 6.00 0.77
N TYR A 313 9.43 6.08 -0.40
CA TYR A 313 10.69 6.85 -0.50
C TYR A 313 10.36 8.34 -0.43
N GLU A 314 10.41 8.89 0.79
CA GLU A 314 10.49 10.33 1.00
C GLU A 314 11.81 10.80 0.39
N PRO A 315 11.80 11.62 -0.67
CA PRO A 315 13.04 12.17 -1.20
C PRO A 315 13.74 12.91 -0.04
N PRO A 316 15.06 12.76 0.12
CA PRO A 316 15.79 13.45 1.19
C PRO A 316 15.43 14.94 1.12
N ASN A 317 14.99 15.51 2.25
CA ASN A 317 14.61 16.92 2.36
C ASN A 317 15.63 17.80 1.63
N VAL A 318 15.29 18.25 0.42
CA VAL A 318 16.03 19.29 -0.26
C VAL A 318 15.58 20.57 0.40
N THR A 319 16.19 20.89 1.54
CA THR A 319 16.07 22.23 2.12
C THR A 319 16.70 23.18 1.11
N ILE A 320 15.85 23.89 0.34
CA ILE A 320 16.30 25.04 -0.44
C ILE A 320 16.54 26.15 0.58
N GLU A 321 17.71 26.15 1.22
CA GLU A 321 18.18 27.32 1.96
C GLU A 321 18.33 28.47 0.96
N GLY A 322 17.79 29.63 1.34
CA GLY A 322 17.57 30.78 0.45
C GLY A 322 18.82 31.17 -0.34
N SER A 323 18.67 31.26 -1.66
CA SER A 323 19.71 31.69 -2.56
C SER A 323 19.48 33.15 -3.00
N ASP A 324 20.09 34.08 -2.27
CA ASP A 324 20.80 35.18 -2.94
C ASP A 324 22.14 34.60 -3.43
N GLY A 325 22.14 33.97 -4.59
CA GLY A 325 23.30 33.29 -5.18
C GLY A 325 22.97 32.69 -6.55
N PRO A 326 23.93 32.65 -7.49
CA PRO A 326 23.62 32.57 -8.91
C PRO A 326 23.10 31.20 -9.32
N THR A 327 22.08 31.23 -10.18
CA THR A 327 21.45 30.09 -10.84
C THR A 327 22.49 29.15 -11.47
N ILE A 328 22.64 27.96 -10.90
CA ILE A 328 23.40 26.87 -11.51
C ILE A 328 22.49 26.15 -12.49
N TYR A 329 22.75 26.29 -13.79
CA TYR A 329 22.18 25.44 -14.83
C TYR A 329 22.83 24.06 -14.74
N ILE A 330 22.05 23.03 -14.38
CA ILE A 330 22.48 21.64 -14.54
C ILE A 330 22.30 21.27 -16.02
N GLY A 331 23.44 21.09 -16.70
CA GLY A 331 23.53 20.83 -18.13
C GLY A 331 22.86 19.53 -18.56
N GLY A 332 22.17 19.61 -19.71
CA GLY A 332 21.61 18.48 -20.41
C GLY A 332 22.69 17.48 -20.85
N SER A 333 22.27 16.22 -20.89
CA SER A 333 23.03 15.06 -21.34
C SER A 333 23.73 15.30 -22.67
N ALA A 334 25.06 15.20 -22.66
CA ALA A 334 25.88 15.11 -23.87
C ALA A 334 25.61 13.76 -24.58
N GLN A 335 25.25 13.82 -25.86
CA GLN A 335 25.23 12.66 -26.74
C GLN A 335 26.65 12.08 -26.93
N PRO A 336 26.82 10.75 -27.02
CA PRO A 336 28.12 10.18 -27.35
C PRO A 336 28.49 10.47 -28.81
N ARG A 337 29.72 10.99 -28.97
CA ARG A 337 30.41 11.27 -30.22
C ARG A 337 30.60 9.97 -31.02
N ARG A 338 30.08 9.96 -32.24
CA ARG A 338 30.21 8.88 -33.23
C ARG A 338 31.67 8.86 -33.73
N GLU A 339 32.41 7.80 -33.44
CA GLU A 339 33.74 7.57 -34.03
C GLU A 339 33.59 7.27 -35.53
N GLU A 340 34.28 8.07 -36.34
CA GLU A 340 34.41 7.90 -37.78
C GLU A 340 35.27 6.67 -38.08
N ARG A 341 34.64 5.62 -38.63
CA ARG A 341 35.35 4.56 -39.36
C ARG A 341 35.88 5.14 -40.66
N LYS A 342 37.20 5.25 -40.80
CA LYS A 342 37.86 5.40 -42.11
C LYS A 342 37.72 4.08 -42.88
N SER A 343 37.07 4.15 -44.03
CA SER A 343 36.97 3.04 -44.99
C SER A 343 38.19 3.02 -45.90
N ASP A 344 38.89 1.89 -45.97
CA ASP A 344 39.87 1.59 -47.00
C ASP A 344 39.15 1.30 -48.33
N TYR A 345 39.42 2.12 -49.35
CA TYR A 345 39.09 1.80 -50.75
C TYR A 345 40.35 1.31 -51.49
N PRO A 346 40.26 0.30 -52.37
CA PRO A 346 41.38 -0.18 -53.16
C PRO A 346 41.66 0.72 -54.38
N LYS A 347 42.93 0.71 -54.80
CA LYS A 347 43.51 1.41 -55.96
C LYS A 347 42.88 0.99 -57.30
N PRO A 348 42.80 1.89 -58.30
CA PRO A 348 42.51 1.51 -59.66
C PRO A 348 43.77 1.07 -60.41
N THR A 349 43.64 -0.06 -61.12
CA THR A 349 44.52 -0.52 -62.20
C THR A 349 44.28 0.34 -63.44
N GLN A 350 45.34 0.84 -64.07
CA GLN A 350 45.31 1.24 -65.48
C GLN A 350 46.47 0.61 -66.23
N HIS A 351 46.14 0.27 -67.48
CA HIS A 351 46.83 -0.60 -68.41
C HIS A 351 48.06 0.04 -69.07
N VAL A 352 48.92 -0.88 -69.47
CA VAL A 352 49.95 -0.85 -70.52
C VAL A 352 49.59 0.03 -71.73
N SER A 353 50.56 0.82 -72.17
CA SER A 353 50.99 0.92 -73.57
C SER A 353 52.50 0.87 -73.60
#